data_AF-A0A9X3CGC2-F1
#
_entry.id   AF-A0A9X3CGC2-F1
#
_cell.length_a   1.000
_cell.length_b   1.000
_cell.length_c   1.000
_cell.angle_alpha   90.00
_cell.angle_beta   90.00
_cell.angle_gamma   90.00
#
_symmetry.space_group_name_H-M   'P 1'
#
loop_
_entity.id
_entity.type
_entity.pdbx_description
1 polymer ?
#
loop_
_entity_poly.entity_id
_entity_poly.type
_entity_poly.pdbx_seq_one_letter_code
_entity_poly.pdbx_strand_id
1 'polypeptide(L)'
;LVLSSSESSQSILEHLRSLLIAVLEGEEVLFRFYDRQVIIPMLTRMDEIEKNQLMGNISHLAAFDNQEQAQFVTFTNTSSTPFSAHETTWWIVKQHHLESSADLSLIQTNLESWLWRHYPNTMNEHLAQGRDVSSILAPFLAASEQTLTYRVMSAAIVGIVGPELLTRQSMLEFLQEHENEEVQFALHALTHQFEQKG
;
A
#
# COMPACT_ATOMS: atom_id res chain seq x y z
N LEU A 1 -6.45 -19.79 1.54
CA LEU A 1 -5.64 -19.95 2.75
C LEU A 1 -5.68 -21.42 3.11
N VAL A 2 -4.53 -21.99 3.45
CA VAL A 2 -4.41 -23.32 4.04
C VAL A 2 -3.80 -23.12 5.42
N LEU A 3 -4.43 -23.68 6.45
CA LEU A 3 -4.02 -23.54 7.84
C LEU A 3 -3.63 -24.92 8.38
N SER A 4 -2.58 -24.97 9.19
CA SER A 4 -2.26 -26.15 9.99
C SER A 4 -2.00 -25.76 11.44
N SER A 5 -2.41 -26.64 12.35
CA SER A 5 -2.28 -26.47 13.79
C SER A 5 -2.29 -27.84 14.48
N SER A 6 -1.61 -27.95 15.62
CA SER A 6 -1.72 -29.10 16.53
C SER A 6 -2.93 -29.03 17.46
N GLU A 7 -3.63 -27.89 17.51
CA GLU A 7 -4.79 -27.66 18.37
C GLU A 7 -6.08 -28.25 17.78
N SER A 8 -7.11 -28.39 18.63
CA SER A 8 -8.41 -28.88 18.20
C SER A 8 -9.09 -27.92 17.21
N SER A 9 -9.89 -28.46 16.29
CA SER A 9 -10.64 -27.65 15.32
C SER A 9 -11.56 -26.62 15.98
N GLN A 10 -12.10 -26.92 17.17
CA GLN A 10 -12.93 -26.01 17.93
C GLN A 10 -12.13 -24.79 18.41
N SER A 11 -10.94 -25.01 18.97
CA SER A 11 -10.02 -23.95 19.39
C SER A 11 -9.64 -23.04 18.21
N ILE A 12 -9.36 -23.63 17.05
CA ILE A 12 -9.04 -22.87 15.82
C ILE A 12 -10.25 -22.02 15.39
N LEU A 13 -11.46 -22.59 15.40
CA LEU A 13 -12.67 -21.85 15.04
C LEU A 13 -12.96 -20.69 15.99
N GLU A 14 -12.72 -20.87 17.29
CA GLU A 14 -12.85 -19.81 18.29
C GLU A 14 -11.86 -18.66 18.02
N HIS A 15 -10.60 -19.00 17.73
CA HIS A 15 -9.60 -18.01 17.33
C HIS A 15 -10.02 -17.22 16.08
N LEU A 16 -10.37 -17.93 15.00
CA LEU A 16 -10.80 -17.30 13.75
C LEU A 16 -12.05 -16.42 13.93
N ARG A 17 -12.99 -16.82 14.78
CA ARG A 17 -14.16 -15.99 15.12
C ARG A 17 -13.76 -14.72 15.85
N SER A 18 -12.79 -14.80 16.77
CA SER A 18 -12.29 -13.62 17.49
C SER A 18 -11.63 -12.58 16.58
N LEU A 19 -11.12 -13.01 15.42
CA LEU A 19 -10.53 -12.13 14.40
C LEU A 19 -11.57 -11.44 13.50
N LEU A 20 -12.86 -11.80 13.55
CA LEU A 20 -13.86 -11.18 12.67
C LEU A 20 -14.07 -9.70 12.95
N ILE A 21 -13.86 -9.26 14.19
CA ILE A 21 -14.01 -7.87 14.60
C ILE A 21 -12.64 -7.34 15.00
N ALA A 22 -12.30 -6.17 14.48
CA ALA A 22 -11.06 -5.48 14.75
C ALA A 22 -11.32 -4.02 15.09
N VAL A 23 -10.40 -3.37 15.79
CA VAL A 23 -10.39 -1.92 15.94
C VAL A 23 -9.54 -1.30 14.85
N LEU A 24 -10.10 -0.38 14.07
CA LEU A 24 -9.41 0.48 13.13
C LEU A 24 -9.73 1.94 13.48
N GLU A 25 -8.70 2.73 13.79
CA GLU A 25 -8.86 4.16 14.15
C GLU A 25 -9.86 4.42 15.29
N GLY A 26 -10.00 3.45 16.21
CA GLY A 26 -10.93 3.53 17.34
C GLY A 26 -12.34 3.02 17.06
N GLU A 27 -12.63 2.59 15.83
CA GLU A 27 -13.93 2.02 15.44
C GLU A 27 -13.84 0.49 15.27
N GLU A 28 -14.90 -0.22 15.65
CA GLU A 28 -15.02 -1.66 15.39
C GLU A 28 -15.42 -1.91 13.94
N VAL A 29 -14.59 -2.66 13.23
CA VAL A 29 -14.77 -2.99 11.81
C VAL A 29 -14.77 -4.50 11.59
N LEU A 30 -15.48 -4.95 10.55
CA LEU A 30 -15.42 -6.33 10.10
C LEU A 30 -14.06 -6.59 9.43
N PHE A 31 -13.21 -7.36 10.08
CA PHE A 31 -11.92 -7.75 9.54
C PHE A 31 -12.02 -9.03 8.72
N ARG A 32 -11.83 -8.88 7.41
CA ARG A 32 -11.93 -9.98 6.42
C ARG A 32 -10.66 -10.83 6.38
N PHE A 33 -10.25 -11.42 7.51
CA PHE A 33 -9.03 -12.26 7.59
C PHE A 33 -9.05 -13.45 6.60
N TYR A 34 -10.24 -13.90 6.17
CA TYR A 34 -10.41 -14.99 5.21
C TYR A 34 -10.12 -14.55 3.76
N ASP A 35 -10.15 -13.24 3.50
CA ASP A 35 -9.83 -12.66 2.21
C ASP A 35 -8.31 -12.55 2.06
N ARG A 36 -7.77 -13.26 1.07
CA ARG A 36 -6.33 -13.32 0.80
C ARG A 36 -5.76 -11.97 0.40
N GLN A 37 -6.56 -11.14 -0.26
CA GLN A 37 -6.17 -9.79 -0.67
C GLN A 37 -6.03 -8.85 0.54
N VAL A 38 -6.60 -9.22 1.69
CA VAL A 38 -6.51 -8.47 2.94
C VAL A 38 -5.43 -9.05 3.84
N ILE A 39 -5.53 -10.34 4.19
CA ILE A 39 -4.67 -10.93 5.23
C ILE A 39 -3.21 -11.08 4.81
N ILE A 40 -2.93 -11.39 3.54
CA ILE A 40 -1.56 -11.66 3.08
C ILE A 40 -0.71 -10.40 3.08
N PRO A 41 -1.14 -9.28 2.45
CA PRO A 41 -0.37 -8.04 2.53
C PRO A 41 -0.18 -7.55 3.96
N MET A 42 -1.20 -7.74 4.81
CA MET A 42 -1.15 -7.36 6.22
C MET A 42 -0.10 -8.16 7.00
N LEU A 43 -0.12 -9.49 6.88
CA LEU A 43 0.85 -10.38 7.52
C LEU A 43 2.29 -10.10 7.06
N THR A 44 2.49 -9.74 5.79
CA THR A 44 3.83 -9.40 5.26
C THR A 44 4.44 -8.17 5.93
N ARG A 45 3.61 -7.24 6.41
CA ARG A 45 4.06 -5.98 7.05
C ARG A 45 4.20 -6.05 8.55
N MET A 46 3.58 -7.04 9.18
CA MET A 46 3.68 -7.27 10.61
C MET A 46 5.10 -7.67 11.01
N ASP A 47 5.50 -7.27 12.21
CA ASP A 47 6.66 -7.88 12.86
C ASP A 47 6.34 -9.32 13.34
N GLU A 48 7.35 -10.07 13.76
CA GLU A 48 7.17 -11.46 14.18
C GLU A 48 6.27 -11.61 15.42
N ILE A 49 6.26 -10.62 16.32
CA ILE A 49 5.42 -10.65 17.52
C ILE A 49 3.96 -10.48 17.10
N GLU A 50 3.68 -9.50 16.26
CA GLU A 50 2.35 -9.23 15.70
C GLU A 50 1.82 -10.41 14.89
N LYS A 51 2.66 -11.01 14.02
CA LYS A 51 2.29 -12.23 13.26
C LYS A 51 1.92 -13.36 14.19
N ASN A 52 2.77 -13.66 15.17
CA ASN A 52 2.54 -14.74 16.13
C ASN A 52 1.25 -14.50 16.93
N GLN A 53 0.98 -13.26 17.32
CA GLN A 53 -0.23 -12.90 18.04
C GLN A 53 -1.48 -13.08 17.16
N LEU A 54 -1.46 -12.59 15.91
CA LEU A 54 -2.54 -12.76 14.95
C LEU A 54 -2.79 -14.24 14.61
N MET A 55 -1.73 -15.03 14.46
CA MET A 55 -1.82 -16.46 14.16
C MET A 55 -2.35 -17.27 15.34
N GLY A 56 -2.14 -16.82 16.59
CA GLY A 56 -2.74 -17.42 17.77
C GLY A 56 -2.37 -18.89 17.93
N ASN A 57 -3.35 -19.78 17.79
CA ASN A 57 -3.16 -21.24 17.82
C ASN A 57 -2.84 -21.89 16.46
N ILE A 58 -2.73 -21.10 15.38
CA ILE A 58 -2.38 -21.60 14.05
C ILE A 58 -0.85 -21.72 13.97
N SER A 59 -0.34 -22.91 13.63
CA SER A 59 1.11 -23.16 13.49
C SER A 59 1.65 -22.66 12.17
N HIS A 60 0.95 -22.94 11.06
CA HIS A 60 1.32 -22.43 9.74
C HIS A 60 0.12 -21.92 8.97
N LEU A 61 0.33 -20.81 8.26
CA LEU A 61 -0.62 -20.25 7.31
C LEU A 61 0.06 -20.16 5.95
N ALA A 62 -0.51 -20.82 4.96
CA ALA A 62 0.00 -20.82 3.61
C ALA A 62 -1.04 -20.31 2.61
N ALA A 63 -0.58 -19.59 1.60
CA ALA A 63 -1.43 -19.06 0.55
C ALA A 63 -0.66 -18.92 -0.77
N PHE A 64 -1.41 -18.99 -1.87
CA PHE A 64 -0.95 -18.43 -3.12
C PHE A 64 -1.27 -16.96 -3.11
N ASP A 65 -0.22 -16.14 -3.18
CA ASP A 65 -0.31 -14.73 -3.45
C ASP A 65 -0.27 -14.52 -4.97
N ASN A 66 -1.27 -13.81 -5.49
CA ASN A 66 -1.46 -13.56 -6.92
C ASN A 66 -1.32 -12.08 -7.27
N GLN A 67 -0.80 -11.24 -6.36
CA GLN A 67 -0.77 -9.79 -6.57
C GLN A 67 0.13 -9.37 -7.75
N GLU A 68 1.28 -10.05 -7.99
CA GLU A 68 2.18 -9.72 -9.12
C GLU A 68 2.81 -10.94 -9.79
N GLN A 69 3.21 -11.95 -9.01
CA GLN A 69 3.66 -13.26 -9.49
C GLN A 69 3.05 -14.31 -8.56
N ALA A 70 2.62 -15.46 -9.10
CA ALA A 70 2.03 -16.54 -8.32
C ALA A 70 3.08 -17.12 -7.35
N GLN A 71 3.21 -16.51 -6.18
CA GLN A 71 4.16 -16.89 -5.15
C GLN A 71 3.43 -17.67 -4.07
N PHE A 72 4.00 -18.80 -3.70
CA PHE A 72 3.56 -19.50 -2.50
C PHE A 72 4.19 -18.83 -1.28
N VAL A 73 3.36 -18.16 -0.48
CA VAL A 73 3.78 -17.53 0.78
C VAL A 73 3.40 -18.43 1.96
N THR A 74 4.30 -18.53 2.93
CA THR A 74 4.09 -19.29 4.16
C THR A 74 4.50 -18.45 5.36
N PHE A 75 3.60 -18.35 6.33
CA PHE A 75 3.83 -17.73 7.63
C PHE A 75 3.85 -18.84 8.69
N THR A 76 4.78 -18.73 9.62
CA THR A 76 4.97 -19.73 10.68
C THR A 76 4.87 -19.04 12.02
N ASN A 77 4.01 -19.55 12.88
CA ASN A 77 3.91 -19.11 14.25
C ASN A 77 5.01 -19.77 15.07
N THR A 78 5.88 -18.95 15.64
CA THR A 78 7.02 -19.38 16.46
C THR A 78 6.77 -19.19 17.95
N SER A 79 5.58 -18.71 18.34
CA SER A 79 5.21 -18.55 19.74
C SER A 79 5.04 -19.91 20.43
N SER A 80 5.64 -20.03 21.61
CA SER A 80 5.39 -21.14 22.55
C SER A 80 4.33 -20.80 23.59
N THR A 81 3.69 -19.64 23.46
CA THR A 81 2.68 -19.17 24.43
C THR A 81 1.37 -19.92 24.21
N PRO A 82 0.76 -20.48 25.26
CA PRO A 82 -0.57 -21.09 25.15
C PRO A 82 -1.59 -20.08 24.65
N PHE A 83 -2.32 -20.42 23.59
CA PHE A 83 -3.40 -19.60 23.07
C PHE A 83 -4.59 -19.60 24.04
N SER A 84 -5.15 -18.42 24.27
CA SER A 84 -6.41 -18.24 25.02
C SER A 84 -7.38 -17.52 24.10
N ALA A 85 -8.61 -18.05 23.96
CA ALA A 85 -9.62 -17.43 23.12
C ALA A 85 -9.98 -16.03 23.68
N HIS A 86 -10.03 -15.04 22.79
CA HIS A 86 -10.44 -13.69 23.13
C HIS A 86 -11.96 -13.56 22.98
N GLU A 87 -12.64 -13.14 24.06
CA GLU A 87 -14.09 -12.93 24.07
C GLU A 87 -14.50 -11.53 23.60
N THR A 88 -13.56 -10.57 23.57
CA THR A 88 -13.77 -9.18 23.17
C THR A 88 -12.87 -8.80 21.99
N THR A 89 -13.21 -7.72 21.31
CA THR A 89 -12.37 -7.13 20.26
C THR A 89 -10.98 -6.84 20.82
N TRP A 90 -9.97 -7.52 20.28
CA TRP A 90 -8.59 -7.46 20.74
C TRP A 90 -7.62 -7.12 19.62
N TRP A 91 -8.00 -7.45 18.37
CA TRP A 91 -7.19 -7.16 17.20
C TRP A 91 -7.29 -5.67 16.87
N ILE A 92 -6.17 -4.97 16.92
CA ILE A 92 -6.06 -3.55 16.59
C ILE A 92 -5.26 -3.44 15.30
N VAL A 93 -5.89 -2.95 14.24
CA VAL A 93 -5.23 -2.66 12.98
C VAL A 93 -4.43 -1.38 13.14
N LYS A 94 -3.11 -1.47 12.99
CA LYS A 94 -2.19 -0.34 13.02
C LYS A 94 -1.97 0.22 11.61
N GLN A 95 -1.55 1.47 11.52
CA GLN A 95 -1.33 2.15 10.24
C GLN A 95 -0.36 1.39 9.33
N HIS A 96 0.75 0.87 9.87
CA HIS A 96 1.74 0.12 9.08
C HIS A 96 1.22 -1.22 8.54
N HIS A 97 0.12 -1.75 9.09
CA HIS A 97 -0.55 -2.94 8.53
C HIS A 97 -1.25 -2.62 7.19
N LEU A 98 -1.68 -1.36 7.04
CA LEU A 98 -2.46 -0.85 5.91
C LEU A 98 -1.61 -0.15 4.85
N GLU A 99 -0.39 0.25 5.18
CA GLU A 99 0.55 0.87 4.25
C GLU A 99 0.65 0.02 2.99
N SER A 100 0.11 0.47 1.87
CA SER A 100 0.16 -0.33 0.65
C SER A 100 1.62 -0.58 0.30
N SER A 101 1.98 -1.84 0.03
CA SER A 101 2.98 -2.12 -0.99
C SER A 101 2.32 -1.62 -2.27
N ALA A 102 2.47 -0.32 -2.52
CA ALA A 102 1.95 0.36 -3.67
C ALA A 102 2.26 -0.50 -4.88
N ASP A 103 1.23 -1.03 -5.57
CA ASP A 103 1.42 -1.71 -6.86
C ASP A 103 1.95 -0.64 -7.80
N LEU A 104 3.28 -0.55 -7.89
CA LEU A 104 3.95 0.51 -8.61
C LEU A 104 3.63 0.42 -10.09
N SER A 105 3.35 -0.78 -10.60
CA SER A 105 2.95 -0.99 -12.00
C SER A 105 1.58 -0.36 -12.27
N LEU A 106 0.60 -0.60 -11.39
CA LEU A 106 -0.72 0.01 -11.50
C LEU A 106 -0.67 1.52 -11.29
N ILE A 107 0.07 2.00 -10.29
CA ILE A 107 0.23 3.43 -10.01
C ILE A 107 0.89 4.14 -11.18
N GLN A 108 1.94 3.55 -11.74
CA GLN A 108 2.63 4.10 -12.91
C GLN A 108 1.68 4.16 -14.12
N THR A 109 0.94 3.09 -14.40
CA THR A 109 -0.05 3.05 -15.50
C THR A 109 -1.13 4.12 -15.33
N ASN A 110 -1.64 4.29 -14.11
CA ASN A 110 -2.65 5.31 -13.80
C ASN A 110 -2.08 6.72 -13.92
N LEU A 111 -0.86 6.96 -13.45
CA LEU A 111 -0.19 8.25 -13.56
C LEU A 111 0.11 8.60 -15.02
N GLU A 112 0.60 7.65 -15.82
CA GLU A 112 0.80 7.86 -17.26
C GLU A 112 -0.51 8.22 -17.96
N SER A 113 -1.60 7.50 -17.66
CA SER A 113 -2.93 7.80 -18.21
C SER A 113 -3.40 9.21 -17.82
N TRP A 114 -3.14 9.62 -16.59
CA TRP A 114 -3.43 10.97 -16.11
C TRP A 114 -2.60 12.03 -16.84
N LEU A 115 -1.29 11.80 -17.03
CA LEU A 115 -0.41 12.70 -17.78
C LEU A 115 -0.86 12.85 -19.24
N TRP A 116 -1.26 11.76 -19.89
CA TRP A 116 -1.82 11.81 -21.25
C TRP A 116 -3.13 12.59 -21.33
N ARG A 117 -3.97 12.50 -20.29
CA ARG A 117 -5.25 13.22 -20.23
C ARG A 117 -5.07 14.72 -20.03
N HIS A 118 -4.16 15.13 -19.14
CA HIS A 118 -4.03 16.51 -18.70
C HIS A 118 -2.89 17.28 -19.39
N TYR A 119 -1.83 16.59 -19.81
CA TYR A 119 -0.64 17.19 -20.44
C TYR A 119 -0.24 16.47 -21.75
N PRO A 120 -1.17 16.29 -22.72
CA PRO A 120 -0.90 15.53 -23.94
C PRO A 120 0.22 16.13 -24.81
N ASN A 121 0.38 17.46 -24.82
CA ASN A 121 1.45 18.12 -25.58
C ASN A 121 2.83 17.74 -25.04
N THR A 122 3.02 17.82 -23.72
CA THR A 122 4.26 17.40 -23.06
C THR A 122 4.56 15.93 -23.34
N MET A 123 3.56 15.05 -23.25
CA MET A 123 3.75 13.62 -23.55
C MET A 123 4.18 13.38 -25.00
N ASN A 124 3.58 14.10 -25.95
CA ASN A 124 3.99 14.07 -27.36
C ASN A 124 5.43 14.57 -27.55
N GLU A 125 5.87 15.60 -26.82
CA GLU A 125 7.25 16.08 -26.85
C GLU A 125 8.23 15.05 -26.31
N HIS A 126 7.91 14.36 -25.20
CA HIS A 126 8.71 13.26 -24.69
C HIS A 126 8.87 12.16 -25.75
N LEU A 127 7.78 11.73 -26.39
CA LEU A 127 7.80 10.75 -27.46
C LEU A 127 8.64 11.21 -28.66
N ALA A 128 8.48 12.46 -29.10
CA ALA A 128 9.23 13.02 -30.22
C ALA A 128 10.75 13.07 -29.93
N GLN A 129 11.13 13.21 -28.67
CA GLN A 129 12.52 13.18 -28.21
C GLN A 129 13.03 11.75 -27.94
N GLY A 130 12.23 10.72 -28.19
CA GLY A 130 12.58 9.32 -27.93
C GLY A 130 12.68 9.00 -26.44
N ARG A 131 12.11 9.83 -25.57
CA ARG A 131 12.09 9.58 -24.12
C ARG A 131 10.90 8.68 -23.79
N ASP A 132 11.18 7.65 -23.02
CA ASP A 132 10.16 6.78 -22.45
C ASP A 132 9.63 7.38 -21.14
N VAL A 133 8.34 7.70 -21.11
CA VAL A 133 7.68 8.32 -19.94
C VAL A 133 7.74 7.37 -18.74
N SER A 134 7.54 6.07 -18.95
CA SER A 134 7.65 5.06 -17.90
C SER A 134 9.00 5.13 -17.17
N SER A 135 10.09 5.19 -17.95
CA SER A 135 11.46 5.31 -17.44
C SER A 135 11.73 6.64 -16.71
N ILE A 136 11.01 7.72 -17.04
CA ILE A 136 11.11 9.02 -16.35
C ILE A 136 10.45 8.96 -14.97
N LEU A 137 9.31 8.28 -14.85
CA LEU A 137 8.51 8.24 -13.62
C LEU A 137 9.07 7.25 -12.59
N ALA A 138 9.59 6.11 -13.05
CA ALA A 138 9.99 5.00 -12.20
C ALA A 138 10.92 5.37 -11.02
N PRO A 139 11.97 6.20 -11.17
CA PRO A 139 12.85 6.57 -10.05
C PRO A 139 12.12 7.28 -8.91
N PHE A 140 11.15 8.13 -9.24
CA PHE A 140 10.38 8.91 -8.26
C PHE A 140 9.30 8.05 -7.60
N LEU A 141 8.68 7.17 -8.39
CA LEU A 141 7.76 6.17 -7.86
C LEU A 141 8.46 5.15 -6.98
N ALA A 142 9.75 4.86 -7.14
CA ALA A 142 10.47 3.86 -6.33
C ALA A 142 10.99 4.38 -4.97
N ALA A 143 10.85 5.66 -4.65
CA ALA A 143 11.40 6.26 -3.43
C ALA A 143 10.62 5.85 -2.16
N SER A 144 10.93 4.67 -1.61
CA SER A 144 10.22 4.06 -0.47
C SER A 144 10.25 4.85 0.83
N GLU A 145 11.21 5.76 1.00
CA GLU A 145 11.33 6.64 2.18
C GLU A 145 10.28 7.76 2.22
N GLN A 146 9.44 7.88 1.19
CA GLN A 146 8.45 8.95 1.03
C GLN A 146 7.02 8.39 1.00
N THR A 147 6.04 9.23 1.34
CA THR A 147 4.62 8.86 1.23
C THR A 147 4.25 8.55 -0.22
N LEU A 148 3.22 7.72 -0.43
CA LEU A 148 2.73 7.43 -1.78
C LEU A 148 2.33 8.70 -2.54
N THR A 149 1.63 9.61 -1.88
CA THR A 149 1.21 10.88 -2.47
C THR A 149 2.41 11.73 -2.89
N TYR A 150 3.42 11.86 -2.02
CA TYR A 150 4.66 12.55 -2.36
C TYR A 150 5.34 11.94 -3.59
N ARG A 151 5.44 10.61 -3.66
CA ARG A 151 6.06 9.88 -4.79
C ARG A 151 5.30 10.14 -6.09
N VAL A 152 3.97 10.05 -6.06
CA VAL A 152 3.12 10.26 -7.25
C VAL A 152 3.19 11.71 -7.71
N MET A 153 3.10 12.69 -6.80
CA MET A 153 3.22 14.10 -7.17
C MET A 153 4.60 14.44 -7.71
N SER A 154 5.66 13.91 -7.11
CA SER A 154 7.04 14.11 -7.60
C SER A 154 7.22 13.55 -9.00
N ALA A 155 6.73 12.33 -9.25
CA ALA A 155 6.74 11.71 -10.57
C ALA A 155 5.93 12.54 -11.58
N ALA A 156 4.75 13.04 -11.18
CA ALA A 156 3.92 13.91 -12.03
C ALA A 156 4.65 15.21 -12.41
N ILE A 157 5.25 15.91 -11.44
CA ILE A 157 6.02 17.14 -11.70
C ILE A 157 7.15 16.87 -12.71
N VAL A 158 7.91 15.79 -12.51
CA VAL A 158 9.01 15.43 -13.42
C VAL A 158 8.46 15.10 -14.81
N GLY A 159 7.32 14.42 -14.90
CA GLY A 159 6.65 14.12 -16.17
C GLY A 159 6.11 15.36 -16.89
N ILE A 160 5.75 16.42 -16.17
CA ILE A 160 5.20 17.65 -16.78
C ILE A 160 6.31 18.63 -17.18
N VAL A 161 7.28 18.85 -16.29
CA VAL A 161 8.24 19.96 -16.41
C VAL A 161 9.70 19.55 -16.23
N GLY A 162 9.98 18.25 -16.03
CA GLY A 162 11.32 17.73 -15.82
C GLY A 162 11.83 17.86 -14.37
N PRO A 163 12.96 17.20 -14.06
CA PRO A 163 13.49 17.10 -12.69
C PRO A 163 14.04 18.42 -12.13
N GLU A 164 14.40 19.36 -13.00
CA GLU A 164 14.97 20.65 -12.59
C GLU A 164 13.99 21.46 -11.74
N LEU A 165 12.70 21.39 -12.05
CA LEU A 165 11.66 22.14 -11.37
C LEU A 165 11.27 21.54 -10.01
N LEU A 166 11.47 20.24 -9.82
CA LEU A 166 11.26 19.56 -8.53
C LEU A 166 12.18 20.13 -7.44
N THR A 167 13.37 20.62 -7.81
CA THR A 167 14.35 21.17 -6.85
C THR A 167 14.04 22.61 -6.40
N ARG A 168 13.03 23.26 -6.98
CA ARG A 168 12.65 24.62 -6.58
C ARG A 168 11.92 24.60 -5.24
N GLN A 169 12.30 25.52 -4.35
CA GLN A 169 11.73 25.66 -3.01
C GLN A 169 10.19 25.67 -3.01
N SER A 170 9.58 26.44 -3.90
CA SER A 170 8.11 26.51 -4.03
C SER A 170 7.43 25.18 -4.38
N MET A 171 8.15 24.26 -5.04
CA MET A 171 7.61 22.94 -5.39
C MET A 171 7.83 21.93 -4.26
N LEU A 172 8.93 22.04 -3.53
CA LEU A 172 9.13 21.28 -2.30
C LEU A 172 8.09 21.62 -1.24
N GLU A 173 7.77 22.91 -1.07
CA GLU A 173 6.71 23.36 -0.15
C GLU A 173 5.34 22.83 -0.57
N PHE A 174 5.02 22.89 -1.87
CA PHE A 174 3.77 22.35 -2.40
C PHE A 174 3.63 20.83 -2.18
N LEU A 175 4.71 20.07 -2.40
CA LEU A 175 4.75 18.64 -2.14
C LEU A 175 4.53 18.31 -0.66
N GLN A 176 5.17 19.06 0.25
CA GLN A 176 5.03 18.87 1.69
C GLN A 176 3.60 19.18 2.17
N GLU A 177 2.96 20.21 1.61
CA GLU A 177 1.60 20.59 2.00
C GLU A 177 0.57 19.51 1.66
N HIS A 178 0.79 18.73 0.59
CA HIS A 178 -0.16 17.74 0.07
C HIS A 178 0.30 16.28 0.33
N GLU A 179 1.43 16.04 0.99
CA GLU A 179 2.03 14.69 1.12
C GLU A 179 1.16 13.68 1.89
N ASN A 180 0.23 14.17 2.70
CA ASN A 180 -0.69 13.38 3.52
C ASN A 180 -2.11 13.32 2.94
N GLU A 181 -2.35 13.92 1.77
CA GLU A 181 -3.65 13.92 1.13
C GLU A 181 -3.86 12.69 0.24
N GLU A 182 -5.10 12.48 -0.19
CA GLU A 182 -5.40 11.47 -1.21
C GLU A 182 -4.73 11.85 -2.54
N VAL A 183 -4.07 10.87 -3.18
CA VAL A 183 -3.36 11.03 -4.46
C VAL A 183 -4.19 11.76 -5.52
N GLN A 184 -5.48 11.43 -5.66
CA GLN A 184 -6.34 12.07 -6.66
C GLN A 184 -6.55 13.55 -6.39
N PHE A 185 -6.73 13.93 -5.13
CA PHE A 185 -6.91 15.32 -4.72
C PHE A 185 -5.62 16.11 -4.93
N ALA A 186 -4.48 15.54 -4.54
CA ALA A 186 -3.17 16.16 -4.72
C ALA A 186 -2.82 16.37 -6.21
N LEU A 187 -3.16 15.41 -7.08
CA LEU A 187 -3.00 15.57 -8.54
C LEU A 187 -3.92 16.66 -9.12
N HIS A 188 -5.15 16.78 -8.60
CA HIS A 188 -6.06 17.85 -9.00
C HIS A 188 -5.53 19.24 -8.59
N ALA A 189 -4.98 19.37 -7.39
CA ALA A 189 -4.31 20.59 -6.94
C ALA A 189 -3.11 20.93 -7.85
N LEU A 190 -2.34 19.92 -8.24
CA LEU A 190 -1.20 20.08 -9.15
C LEU A 190 -1.62 20.62 -10.52
N THR A 191 -2.73 20.13 -11.09
CA THR A 191 -3.26 20.67 -12.36
C THR A 191 -3.59 22.16 -12.26
N HIS A 192 -4.29 22.57 -11.21
CA HIS A 192 -4.58 24.00 -11.01
C HIS A 192 -3.31 24.84 -10.81
N GLN A 193 -2.31 24.30 -10.11
CA GLN A 193 -1.04 24.99 -9.88
C GLN A 193 -0.28 25.31 -11.18
N PHE A 194 -0.38 24.44 -12.19
CA PHE A 194 0.24 24.67 -13.52
C PHE A 194 -0.65 25.48 -14.46
N GLU A 195 -1.98 25.34 -14.39
CA GLU A 195 -2.93 26.17 -15.15
C GLU A 195 -2.86 27.65 -14.78
N GLN A 196 -2.61 27.99 -13.51
CA GLN A 196 -2.50 29.38 -13.05
C GLN A 196 -1.15 30.05 -13.40
N LYS A 197 -0.16 29.29 -13.88
CA LYS A 197 1.20 29.77 -14.19
C LYS A 197 1.52 29.81 -15.70
N GLY A 198 0.59 29.36 -16.55
CA GLY A 198 0.66 29.48 -18.03
C GLY A 198 -0.08 30.69 -18.55
#